data_AF-A0A4V1SYK8-F1
#
_entry.id   AF-A0A4V1SYK8-F1
#
_cell.length_a   1.000
_cell.length_b   1.000
_cell.length_c   1.000
_cell.angle_alpha   90.00
_cell.angle_beta   90.00
_cell.angle_gamma   90.00
#
_symmetry.space_group_name_H-M   'P 1'
#
loop_
_entity.id
_entity.type
_entity.pdbx_description
1 polymer ?
#
loop_
_entity_poly.entity_id
_entity_poly.type
_entity_poly.pdbx_seq_one_letter_code
_entity_poly.pdbx_strand_id
1 'polypeptide(L)'
;MMNNDIKNINLSFKCPVDYTSMTDIEGGKFCNHCEKKVYDFTNSKADVFRQILAENNNSVCGRFTVEQMAVQQPAFNPAWKKWLSAAMVLIGINLWEGKALAQQGKLSKAK
;
A
#
# COMPACT_ATOMS: atom_id res chain seq x y z
N MET A 1 -13.03 -14.27 -7.82
CA MET A 1 -13.40 -14.08 -6.40
C MET A 1 -13.30 -12.59 -6.11
N MET A 2 -14.40 -11.91 -5.83
CA MET A 2 -14.37 -10.47 -5.55
C MET A 2 -14.04 -10.28 -4.07
N ASN A 3 -12.85 -9.77 -3.76
CA ASN A 3 -12.53 -9.38 -2.38
C ASN A 3 -13.42 -8.20 -1.98
N ASN A 4 -14.22 -8.40 -0.94
CA ASN A 4 -15.11 -7.37 -0.37
C ASN A 4 -14.64 -7.01 1.06
N ASP A 5 -13.34 -6.81 1.22
CA ASP A 5 -12.72 -6.47 2.49
C ASP A 5 -12.63 -4.95 2.65
N ILE A 6 -12.69 -4.46 3.89
CA ILE A 6 -12.57 -3.04 4.23
C ILE A 6 -11.11 -2.60 4.05
N LYS A 7 -10.87 -1.50 3.35
CA LYS A 7 -9.52 -0.96 3.05
C LYS A 7 -9.55 0.57 2.98
N ASN A 8 -8.39 1.18 3.21
CA ASN A 8 -8.17 2.63 3.12
C ASN A 8 -9.11 3.45 4.04
N ILE A 9 -9.32 2.98 5.26
CA ILE A 9 -10.15 3.70 6.24
C ILE A 9 -9.42 4.93 6.75
N ASN A 10 -10.10 6.08 6.68
CA ASN A 10 -9.66 7.33 7.30
C ASN A 10 -10.61 7.67 8.45
N LEU A 11 -10.03 7.91 9.63
CA LEU A 11 -10.75 8.29 10.83
C LEU A 11 -10.60 9.79 11.05
N SER A 12 -11.71 10.50 11.26
CA SER A 12 -11.67 11.92 11.62
C SER A 12 -10.93 12.16 12.94
N PHE A 13 -10.98 11.20 13.87
CA PHE A 13 -10.20 11.21 15.10
C PHE A 13 -9.87 9.78 15.55
N LYS A 14 -8.77 9.61 16.29
CA LYS A 14 -8.44 8.34 16.96
C LYS A 14 -8.95 8.37 18.40
N CYS A 15 -9.81 7.43 18.76
CA CYS A 15 -10.29 7.31 20.14
C CYS A 15 -9.14 6.81 21.04
N PRO A 16 -8.80 7.52 22.14
CA PRO A 16 -7.72 7.12 23.05
C PRO A 16 -8.14 6.05 24.07
N VAL A 17 -9.44 5.75 24.16
CA VAL A 17 -10.01 4.82 25.15
C VAL A 17 -9.80 3.38 24.69
N ASP A 18 -9.39 2.51 25.62
CA ASP A 18 -9.30 1.07 25.35
C ASP A 18 -10.69 0.48 25.11
N TYR A 19 -10.84 -0.23 23.99
CA TYR A 19 -12.07 -0.93 23.62
C TYR A 19 -12.53 -1.91 24.70
N THR A 20 -11.61 -2.55 25.44
CA THR A 20 -11.98 -3.50 26.50
C THR A 20 -12.61 -2.82 27.72
N SER A 21 -12.32 -1.54 27.93
CA SER A 21 -12.84 -0.74 29.04
C SER A 21 -14.22 -0.11 28.77
N MET A 22 -14.74 -0.25 27.55
CA MET A 22 -16.03 0.31 27.15
C MET A 22 -17.21 -0.58 27.58
N THR A 23 -18.36 0.05 27.81
CA THR A 23 -19.58 -0.61 28.25
C THR A 23 -20.19 -1.48 27.14
N ASP A 24 -20.48 -2.74 27.43
CA ASP A 24 -21.18 -3.63 26.49
C ASP A 24 -22.62 -3.18 26.26
N ILE A 25 -23.02 -3.12 24.99
CA ILE A 25 -24.39 -2.82 24.56
C ILE A 25 -24.79 -3.78 23.44
N GLU A 26 -26.07 -3.78 23.07
CA GLU A 26 -26.54 -4.63 21.98
C GLU A 26 -25.80 -4.31 20.67
N GLY A 27 -25.12 -5.33 20.12
CA GLY A 27 -24.41 -5.25 18.84
C GLY A 27 -23.19 -4.33 18.85
N GLY A 28 -22.54 -4.08 19.99
CA GLY A 28 -21.27 -3.34 20.06
C GLY A 28 -20.89 -2.90 21.47
N LYS A 29 -20.09 -1.84 21.58
CA LYS A 29 -19.74 -1.20 22.85
C LYS A 29 -20.07 0.28 22.84
N PHE A 30 -20.42 0.86 23.97
CA PHE A 30 -20.62 2.30 24.12
C PHE A 30 -19.35 2.95 24.68
N CYS A 31 -18.85 3.97 23.99
CA CYS A 31 -17.70 4.75 24.44
C CYS A 31 -18.15 6.09 25.02
N ASN A 32 -17.87 6.31 26.30
CA ASN A 32 -18.21 7.56 26.99
C ASN A 32 -17.40 8.76 26.49
N HIS A 33 -16.24 8.55 25.84
CA HIS A 33 -15.40 9.65 25.36
C HIS A 33 -15.89 10.23 24.03
N CYS A 34 -16.35 9.38 23.11
CA CYS A 34 -16.90 9.84 21.83
C CYS A 34 -18.44 9.87 21.82
N GLU A 35 -19.07 9.46 22.94
CA GLU A 35 -20.52 9.40 23.15
C GLU A 35 -21.28 8.67 22.03
N LYS A 36 -20.66 7.63 21.48
CA LYS A 36 -21.19 6.86 20.36
C LYS A 36 -21.08 5.36 20.63
N LYS A 37 -21.97 4.62 19.98
CA LYS A 37 -21.78 3.19 19.77
C LYS A 37 -20.54 2.97 18.90
N VAL A 38 -19.66 2.12 19.38
CA VAL A 38 -18.46 1.64 18.70
C VAL A 38 -18.78 0.28 18.08
N TYR A 39 -18.69 0.22 16.76
CA TYR A 39 -18.87 -1.00 15.98
C TYR A 39 -17.51 -1.68 15.77
N ASP A 40 -17.46 -3.01 15.93
CA ASP A 40 -16.25 -3.77 15.62
C ASP A 40 -16.25 -4.19 14.14
N PHE A 41 -15.36 -3.58 13.35
CA PHE A 41 -15.21 -3.87 11.92
C PHE A 41 -14.00 -4.75 11.61
N THR A 42 -13.26 -5.26 12.61
CA THR A 42 -12.00 -5.98 12.35
C THR A 42 -12.18 -7.24 11.51
N ASN A 43 -13.38 -7.85 11.54
CA ASN A 43 -13.74 -9.03 10.76
C ASN A 43 -14.93 -8.80 9.83
N SER A 44 -15.34 -7.55 9.62
CA SER A 44 -16.49 -7.21 8.79
C SER A 44 -16.13 -7.10 7.32
N LYS A 45 -17.14 -7.37 6.48
CA LYS A 45 -17.08 -7.12 5.04
C LYS A 45 -17.48 -5.68 4.72
N ALA A 46 -17.02 -5.18 3.58
CA ALA A 46 -17.17 -3.77 3.22
C ALA A 46 -18.63 -3.38 2.91
N ASP A 47 -19.47 -4.32 2.51
CA ASP A 47 -20.92 -4.15 2.36
C ASP A 47 -21.61 -3.89 3.71
N VAL A 48 -21.30 -4.70 4.73
CA VAL A 48 -21.81 -4.52 6.09
C VAL A 48 -21.40 -3.14 6.65
N PHE A 49 -20.13 -2.77 6.45
CA PHE A 49 -19.64 -1.43 6.83
C PHE A 49 -20.43 -0.31 6.12
N ARG A 50 -20.62 -0.40 4.81
CA ARG A 50 -21.39 0.59 4.04
C ARG A 50 -22.84 0.69 4.47
N GLN A 51 -23.48 -0.43 4.79
CA GLN A 51 -24.85 -0.45 5.28
C GLN A 51 -24.96 0.29 6.62
N ILE A 52 -24.12 -0.07 7.60
CA ILE A 52 -24.11 0.58 8.91
C ILE A 52 -23.83 2.07 8.78
N LEU A 53 -22.91 2.45 7.90
CA LEU A 53 -22.59 3.85 7.65
C LEU A 53 -23.80 4.62 7.09
N ALA A 54 -24.54 4.04 6.15
CA ALA A 54 -25.76 4.63 5.58
C ALA A 54 -26.89 4.77 6.61
N GLU A 55 -27.10 3.76 7.46
CA GLU A 55 -28.10 3.78 8.54
C GLU A 55 -27.81 4.83 9.62
N ASN A 56 -26.56 5.28 9.73
CA ASN A 56 -26.08 6.19 10.78
C ASN A 56 -25.60 7.54 10.21
N ASN A 57 -26.16 8.00 9.09
CA ASN A 57 -25.86 9.31 8.48
C ASN A 57 -24.36 9.55 8.25
N ASN A 58 -23.62 8.50 7.88
CA ASN A 58 -22.16 8.50 7.71
C ASN A 58 -21.34 8.90 8.94
N SER A 59 -21.91 8.90 10.14
CA SER A 59 -21.22 9.24 11.38
C SER A 59 -21.27 8.08 12.36
N VAL A 60 -20.25 7.22 12.31
CA VAL A 60 -20.09 6.09 13.25
C VAL A 60 -18.71 6.12 13.90
N CYS A 61 -18.62 5.54 15.10
CA CYS A 61 -17.33 5.18 15.69
C CYS A 61 -17.08 3.69 15.43
N GLY A 62 -15.86 3.35 15.01
CA GLY A 62 -15.53 1.98 14.61
C GLY A 62 -14.13 1.56 15.01
N ARG A 63 -13.97 0.27 15.28
CA ARG A 63 -12.68 -0.39 15.49
C ARG A 63 -12.25 -1.06 14.19
N PHE A 64 -11.03 -0.76 13.73
CA PHE A 64 -10.46 -1.32 12.51
C PHE A 64 -9.06 -1.87 12.80
N THR A 65 -8.61 -2.82 11.98
CA THR A 65 -7.23 -3.31 12.03
C THR A 65 -6.28 -2.34 11.33
N VAL A 66 -4.98 -2.51 11.58
CA VAL A 66 -3.95 -1.67 10.96
C VAL A 66 -3.95 -1.85 9.44
N GLU A 67 -4.21 -3.06 8.96
CA GLU A 67 -4.27 -3.41 7.53
C GLU A 67 -5.46 -2.74 6.83
N GLN A 68 -6.59 -2.60 7.53
CA GLN A 68 -7.77 -1.89 7.01
C GLN A 68 -7.52 -0.37 6.88
N MET A 69 -6.69 0.19 7.77
CA MET A 69 -6.29 1.60 7.74
C MET A 69 -5.07 1.87 6.83
N ALA A 70 -4.32 0.84 6.47
CA ALA A 70 -3.14 0.99 5.62
C ALA A 70 -3.55 1.49 4.23
N VAL A 71 -2.95 2.60 3.80
CA VAL A 71 -3.08 3.08 2.43
C VAL A 71 -2.39 2.06 1.53
N GLN A 72 -3.15 1.40 0.66
CA GLN A 72 -2.54 0.52 -0.33
C GLN A 72 -1.81 1.39 -1.34
N GLN A 73 -0.48 1.44 -1.21
CA GLN A 73 0.33 2.09 -2.24
C GLN A 73 0.13 1.33 -3.55
N PRO A 74 -0.16 2.01 -4.66
CA PRO A 74 -0.20 1.36 -5.95
C PRO A 74 1.15 0.68 -6.16
N ALA A 75 1.14 -0.59 -6.57
CA ALA A 75 2.37 -1.28 -6.91
C ALA A 75 3.13 -0.42 -7.93
N PHE A 76 4.28 0.13 -7.54
CA PHE A 76 5.12 0.89 -8.45
C PHE A 76 5.63 -0.09 -9.49
N ASN A 77 4.94 -0.14 -10.62
CA ASN A 77 5.31 -0.89 -11.80
C ASN A 77 5.98 0.07 -12.77
N PRO A 78 7.28 0.35 -12.61
CA PRO A 78 7.96 1.29 -13.45
C PRO A 78 7.97 0.83 -14.90
N ALA A 79 7.50 1.70 -15.80
CA ALA A 79 7.52 1.44 -17.24
C ALA A 79 8.93 1.15 -17.76
N TRP A 80 9.99 1.70 -17.16
CA TRP A 80 11.38 1.48 -17.56
C TRP A 80 11.83 0.01 -17.47
N LYS A 81 11.20 -0.83 -16.62
CA LYS A 81 11.46 -2.28 -16.60
C LYS A 81 11.17 -2.94 -17.96
N LYS A 82 10.25 -2.39 -18.77
CA LYS A 82 9.92 -2.91 -20.11
C LYS A 82 10.96 -2.52 -21.17
N TRP A 83 11.59 -1.37 -21.00
CA TRP A 83 12.55 -0.81 -21.98
C TRP A 83 13.99 -1.23 -21.69
N LEU A 84 14.32 -1.58 -20.44
CA LEU A 84 15.63 -2.14 -20.08
C LEU A 84 15.94 -3.45 -20.83
N SER A 85 14.94 -4.29 -21.06
CA SER A 85 15.10 -5.53 -21.82
C SER A 85 15.51 -5.25 -23.26
N ALA A 86 14.92 -4.21 -23.89
CA ALA A 86 15.26 -3.81 -25.25
C ALA A 86 16.67 -3.21 -25.34
N ALA A 87 17.07 -2.39 -24.36
CA ALA A 87 18.40 -1.78 -24.32
C ALA A 87 19.52 -2.82 -24.11
N MET A 88 19.31 -3.84 -23.26
CA MET A 88 20.31 -4.90 -23.04
C MET A 88 20.56 -5.77 -24.28
N VAL A 89 19.55 -5.99 -25.13
CA VAL A 89 19.73 -6.69 -26.41
C VAL A 89 20.64 -5.88 -27.34
N LEU A 90 20.43 -4.56 -27.45
CA LEU A 90 21.26 -3.71 -28.31
C LEU A 90 22.71 -3.59 -27.81
N ILE A 91 22.93 -3.52 -26.49
CA ILE A 91 24.28 -3.43 -25.90
C ILE A 91 25.02 -4.78 -26.02
N GLY A 92 24.34 -5.90 -25.78
CA GLY A 92 24.92 -7.24 -25.88
C GLY A 92 25.35 -7.61 -27.30
N ILE A 93 24.65 -7.12 -28.32
CA ILE A 93 25.00 -7.35 -29.73
C ILE A 93 26.24 -6.53 -30.14
N ASN A 94 26.40 -5.30 -29.63
CA ASN A 94 27.55 -4.44 -29.99
C ASN A 94 28.85 -4.80 -29.23
N LEU A 95 28.76 -5.47 -28.09
CA LEU A 95 29.92 -5.95 -27.32
C LEU A 95 30.36 -7.38 -27.68
N TRP A 96 29.63 -8.07 -28.57
CA TRP A 96 30.06 -9.31 -29.22
C TRP A 96 30.83 -9.01 -30.52
N GLU A 97 31.71 -8.02 -30.51
CA GLU A 97 32.83 -7.94 -31.45
C GLU A 97 34.10 -7.83 -30.63
N GLY A 98 34.66 -8.99 -30.28
CA GLY A 98 35.95 -9.10 -29.61
C GLY A 98 37.07 -8.60 -30.51
N LYS A 99 37.35 -7.29 -30.51
CA LYS A 99 38.61 -6.75 -31.02
C LYS A 99 39.65 -6.78 -29.91
N ALA A 100 40.31 -7.92 -29.79
CA ALA A 100 41.66 -7.95 -29.22
C ALA A 100 42.58 -7.15 -30.16
N LEU A 101 43.01 -5.96 -29.76
CA LEU A 101 44.18 -5.28 -30.31
C LEU A 101 45.04 -4.77 -29.15
N ALA A 102 45.94 -5.64 -28.73
CA ALA A 102 47.16 -5.26 -28.05
C ALA A 102 48.07 -4.46 -29.01
N GLN A 103 48.98 -3.65 -28.41
CA GLN A 103 50.22 -3.12 -29.00
C GLN A 103 50.10 -1.96 -30.02
N GLN A 104 50.92 -0.90 -30.05
CA GLN A 104 52.00 -0.36 -29.22
C GLN A 104 52.14 1.14 -29.57
N GLY A 105 52.31 2.01 -28.56
CA GLY A 105 52.90 3.33 -28.77
C GLY A 105 54.41 3.27 -28.53
N LYS A 106 55.21 2.94 -29.55
CA LYS A 106 56.65 3.27 -29.56
C LYS A 106 56.81 4.70 -30.09
N LEU A 107 56.97 5.65 -29.19
CA LEU A 107 57.35 7.02 -29.53
C LEU A 107 58.86 7.05 -29.81
N SER A 108 59.26 6.94 -31.08
CA SER A 108 60.61 7.30 -31.52
C SER A 108 60.62 8.78 -31.86
N LYS A 109 61.33 9.59 -31.08
CA LYS A 109 61.53 11.02 -31.31
C LYS A 109 62.86 11.20 -32.03
N ALA A 110 62.81 11.66 -33.29
CA ALA A 110 63.97 12.12 -34.03
C ALA A 110 64.21 13.60 -33.73
N LYS A 111 65.39 13.94 -33.21
CA LYS A 111 66.28 14.99 -33.73
C LYS A 111 67.61 14.93 -32.99
#